data_AF-A0A9X7APJ5-F1
#
_entry.id   AF-A0A9X7APJ5-F1
#
_cell.length_a   1.000
_cell.length_b   1.000
_cell.length_c   1.000
_cell.angle_alpha   90.00
_cell.angle_beta   90.00
_cell.angle_gamma   90.00
#
_symmetry.space_group_name_H-M   'P 1'
#
loop_
_entity.id
_entity.type
_entity.pdbx_description
1 polymer ?
#
loop_
_entity_poly.entity_id
_entity_poly.type
_entity_poly.pdbx_seq_one_letter_code
_entity_poly.pdbx_strand_id
1 'polypeptide(L)'
;MKKKIILFTTLLVIGGSAGIYTAFAAESEQLKQKQIQQSEVKKVKEIEEKKSMEKAAEKLGVSTEGKTKEEVTKEVNTARFEKRHDLLIEHAKQLGIDTEGKKDEEIILEIGKIQHGK
;
A
#
# COMPACT_ATOMS: atom_id res chain seq x y z
N MET A 1 -27.14 -24.84 -46.94
CA MET A 1 -26.06 -24.23 -46.12
C MET A 1 -26.63 -22.99 -45.44
N LYS A 2 -26.79 -23.00 -44.10
CA LYS A 2 -26.14 -22.08 -43.12
C LYS A 2 -26.46 -20.59 -43.40
N LYS A 3 -27.13 -19.78 -42.55
CA LYS A 3 -27.12 -19.69 -41.07
C LYS A 3 -28.22 -18.74 -40.55
N LYS A 4 -28.76 -19.13 -39.38
CA LYS A 4 -29.01 -18.37 -38.13
C LYS A 4 -30.04 -17.22 -38.13
N ILE A 5 -31.18 -17.58 -37.57
CA ILE A 5 -32.34 -16.77 -37.24
C ILE A 5 -32.32 -16.50 -35.72
N ILE A 6 -32.33 -15.20 -35.37
CA ILE A 6 -33.15 -14.55 -34.33
C ILE A 6 -32.82 -14.85 -32.85
N LEU A 7 -31.95 -14.01 -32.30
CA LEU A 7 -32.26 -12.93 -31.34
C LEU A 7 -33.59 -12.99 -30.52
N PHE A 8 -33.48 -12.84 -29.21
CA PHE A 8 -34.49 -12.38 -28.22
C PHE A 8 -35.54 -13.36 -27.66
N THR A 9 -35.29 -13.71 -26.38
CA THR A 9 -36.24 -13.63 -25.24
C THR A 9 -37.61 -14.28 -25.38
N THR A 10 -37.79 -15.44 -24.76
CA THR A 10 -38.97 -15.79 -23.97
C THR A 10 -38.75 -17.17 -23.35
N LEU A 11 -38.22 -17.24 -22.13
CA LEU A 11 -38.44 -18.41 -21.26
C LEU A 11 -38.07 -18.05 -19.82
N LEU A 12 -38.85 -17.15 -19.25
CA LEU A 12 -38.95 -16.99 -17.81
C LEU A 12 -40.30 -17.55 -17.38
N VAL A 13 -40.23 -18.69 -16.67
CA VAL A 13 -41.14 -19.19 -15.64
C VAL A 13 -42.52 -19.66 -16.10
N ILE A 14 -42.77 -20.98 -16.01
CA ILE A 14 -43.72 -21.58 -15.05
C ILE A 14 -43.27 -23.03 -14.74
N GLY A 15 -43.07 -23.36 -13.45
CA GLY A 15 -43.16 -24.75 -12.96
C GLY A 15 -41.97 -25.31 -12.18
N GLY A 16 -41.82 -24.95 -10.90
CA GLY A 16 -40.93 -25.68 -9.98
C GLY A 16 -40.55 -24.89 -8.72
N SER A 17 -41.38 -24.98 -7.67
CA SER A 17 -41.25 -24.32 -6.36
C SER A 17 -40.03 -24.72 -5.50
N ALA A 18 -38.99 -25.33 -6.09
CA ALA A 18 -37.74 -25.69 -5.40
C ALA A 18 -36.52 -24.85 -5.84
N GLY A 19 -36.63 -24.03 -6.89
CA GLY A 19 -35.48 -23.35 -7.51
C GLY A 19 -35.02 -22.03 -6.85
N ILE A 20 -35.86 -21.39 -6.03
CA ILE A 20 -35.49 -20.12 -5.36
C ILE A 20 -34.63 -20.33 -4.10
N TYR A 21 -34.75 -21.47 -3.43
CA TYR A 21 -33.97 -21.76 -2.22
C TYR A 21 -32.48 -21.97 -2.53
N THR A 22 -32.15 -22.54 -3.69
CA THR A 22 -30.75 -22.82 -4.08
C THR A 22 -30.00 -21.55 -4.48
N ALA A 23 -30.65 -20.60 -5.15
CA ALA A 23 -30.04 -19.32 -5.51
C ALA A 23 -29.72 -18.46 -4.28
N PHE A 24 -30.65 -18.39 -3.32
CA PHE A 24 -30.45 -17.64 -2.07
C PHE A 24 -29.41 -18.29 -1.15
N ALA A 25 -29.37 -19.63 -1.07
CA ALA A 25 -28.33 -20.35 -0.34
C ALA A 25 -26.95 -20.17 -0.99
N ALA A 26 -26.85 -20.26 -2.32
CA ALA A 26 -25.61 -20.02 -3.06
C ALA A 26 -25.10 -18.59 -2.89
N GLU A 27 -25.98 -17.57 -2.86
CA GLU A 27 -25.59 -16.18 -2.60
C GLU A 27 -25.00 -16.00 -1.19
N SER A 28 -25.58 -16.66 -0.18
CA SER A 28 -25.07 -16.65 1.20
C SER A 28 -23.71 -17.35 1.35
N GLU A 29 -23.50 -18.46 0.62
CA GLU A 29 -22.25 -19.20 0.54
C GLU A 29 -21.18 -18.38 -0.19
N GLN A 30 -21.52 -17.74 -1.31
CA GLN A 30 -20.61 -16.85 -2.05
C GLN A 30 -20.21 -15.62 -1.23
N LEU A 31 -21.12 -15.03 -0.46
CA LEU A 31 -20.81 -13.95 0.48
C LEU A 31 -19.87 -14.40 1.60
N LYS A 32 -20.10 -15.58 2.20
CA LYS A 32 -19.17 -16.17 3.17
C LYS A 32 -17.80 -16.44 2.56
N GLN A 33 -17.76 -17.03 1.37
CA GLN A 33 -16.51 -17.36 0.68
C GLN A 33 -15.74 -16.11 0.25
N LYS A 34 -16.44 -15.02 -0.10
CA LYS A 34 -15.85 -13.71 -0.38
C LYS A 34 -15.34 -13.02 0.89
N GLN A 35 -16.04 -13.12 2.01
CA GLN A 35 -15.56 -12.60 3.30
C GLN A 35 -14.35 -13.39 3.81
N ILE A 36 -14.33 -14.72 3.67
CA ILE A 36 -13.20 -15.57 4.03
C ILE A 36 -11.98 -15.18 3.18
N GLN A 37 -12.13 -15.09 1.85
CA GLN A 37 -11.06 -14.62 0.97
C GLN A 37 -10.56 -13.21 1.32
N GLN A 38 -11.46 -12.27 1.62
CA GLN A 38 -11.09 -10.91 2.03
C GLN A 38 -10.34 -10.89 3.37
N SER A 39 -10.69 -11.78 4.30
CA SER A 39 -10.03 -11.91 5.60
C SER A 39 -8.62 -12.52 5.48
N GLU A 40 -8.43 -13.49 4.59
CA GLU A 40 -7.12 -14.08 4.31
C GLU A 40 -6.20 -13.08 3.60
N VAL A 41 -6.72 -12.36 2.60
CA VAL A 41 -5.98 -11.28 1.93
C VAL A 41 -5.56 -10.19 2.93
N LYS A 42 -6.43 -9.83 3.88
CA LYS A 42 -6.10 -8.86 4.93
C LYS A 42 -4.98 -9.36 5.84
N LYS A 43 -5.01 -10.64 6.26
CA LYS A 43 -3.93 -11.25 7.08
C LYS A 43 -2.60 -11.32 6.32
N VAL A 44 -2.63 -11.71 5.05
CA VAL A 44 -1.41 -11.75 4.22
C VAL A 44 -0.80 -10.37 4.08
N LYS A 45 -1.62 -9.35 3.83
CA LYS A 45 -1.17 -7.95 3.74
C LYS A 45 -0.54 -7.46 5.05
N GLU A 46 -1.14 -7.79 6.19
CA GLU A 46 -0.62 -7.43 7.50
C GLU A 46 0.74 -8.08 7.81
N ILE A 47 0.91 -9.35 7.43
CA ILE A 47 2.19 -10.05 7.55
C ILE A 47 3.26 -9.41 6.66
N GLU A 48 2.91 -9.05 5.43
CA GLU A 48 3.82 -8.40 4.49
C GLU A 48 4.22 -6.99 4.98
N GLU A 49 3.27 -6.19 5.45
CA GLU A 49 3.51 -4.89 6.05
C GLU A 49 4.44 -4.99 7.26
N LYS A 50 4.19 -5.98 8.15
CA LYS A 50 5.05 -6.23 9.32
C LYS A 50 6.48 -6.56 8.90
N LYS A 51 6.65 -7.48 7.95
CA LYS A 51 7.97 -7.87 7.43
C LYS A 51 8.69 -6.71 6.74
N SER A 52 7.96 -5.86 6.03
CA SER A 52 8.50 -4.66 5.41
C SER A 52 8.98 -3.64 6.46
N MET A 53 8.21 -3.45 7.52
CA MET A 53 8.55 -2.56 8.63
C MET A 53 9.78 -3.05 9.40
N GLU A 54 9.87 -4.35 9.71
CA GLU A 54 11.03 -4.96 10.38
C GLU A 54 12.31 -4.76 9.55
N LYS A 55 12.25 -4.98 8.24
CA LYS A 55 13.39 -4.72 7.33
C LYS A 55 13.77 -3.24 7.28
N ALA A 56 12.80 -2.33 7.33
CA ALA A 56 13.08 -0.89 7.35
C ALA A 56 13.76 -0.49 8.67
N ALA A 57 13.29 -1.04 9.79
CA ALA A 57 13.87 -0.83 11.11
C ALA A 57 15.32 -1.33 11.16
N GLU A 58 15.58 -2.55 10.72
CA GLU A 58 16.94 -3.12 10.65
C GLU A 58 17.90 -2.23 9.83
N LYS A 59 17.48 -1.80 8.63
CA LYS A 59 18.29 -0.93 7.77
C LYS A 59 18.61 0.43 8.38
N LEU A 60 17.73 0.92 9.25
CA LEU A 60 17.86 2.21 9.92
C LEU A 60 18.45 2.07 11.34
N GLY A 61 18.80 0.85 11.77
CA GLY A 61 19.33 0.59 13.11
C GLY A 61 18.31 0.73 14.24
N VAL A 62 17.01 0.66 13.94
CA VAL A 62 15.92 0.78 14.90
C VAL A 62 15.58 -0.60 15.48
N SER A 63 15.64 -0.74 16.81
CA SER A 63 15.24 -1.98 17.49
C SER A 63 13.73 -2.15 17.52
N THR A 64 13.27 -3.36 17.17
CA THR A 64 11.84 -3.76 17.17
C THR A 64 11.46 -4.64 18.36
N GLU A 65 12.44 -5.12 19.13
CA GLU A 65 12.20 -6.04 20.24
C GLU A 65 11.47 -5.34 21.39
N GLY A 66 10.42 -5.98 21.89
CA GLY A 66 9.64 -5.49 23.03
C GLY A 66 8.79 -4.23 22.76
N LYS A 67 8.75 -3.73 21.52
CA LYS A 67 8.00 -2.53 21.13
C LYS A 67 6.69 -2.85 20.43
N THR A 68 5.74 -1.93 20.55
CA THR A 68 4.49 -1.94 19.78
C THR A 68 4.73 -1.56 18.32
N LYS A 69 3.76 -1.90 17.45
CA LYS A 69 3.82 -1.55 16.02
C LYS A 69 3.90 -0.03 15.84
N GLU A 70 3.17 0.72 16.64
CA GLU A 70 3.08 2.17 16.61
C GLU A 70 4.43 2.81 17.00
N GLU A 71 5.08 2.31 18.05
CA GLU A 71 6.40 2.77 18.48
C GLU A 71 7.47 2.51 17.41
N VAL A 72 7.53 1.28 16.90
CA VAL A 72 8.46 0.94 15.81
C VAL A 72 8.22 1.83 14.59
N THR A 73 6.96 2.03 14.21
CA THR A 73 6.62 2.89 13.06
C THR A 73 7.08 4.33 13.28
N LYS A 74 6.88 4.87 14.48
CA LYS A 74 7.31 6.23 14.83
C LYS A 74 8.82 6.35 14.76
N GLU A 75 9.56 5.45 15.39
CA GLU A 75 11.02 5.47 15.41
C GLU A 75 11.62 5.28 14.01
N VAL A 76 11.10 4.34 13.22
CA VAL A 76 11.50 4.15 11.82
C VAL A 76 11.29 5.41 11.00
N ASN A 77 10.16 6.10 11.18
CA ASN A 77 9.88 7.35 10.48
C ASN A 77 10.84 8.47 10.90
N THR A 78 11.14 8.60 12.19
CA THR A 78 12.14 9.56 12.70
C THR A 78 13.52 9.27 12.13
N ALA A 79 14.00 8.02 12.24
CA ALA A 79 15.31 7.63 11.72
C ALA A 79 15.40 7.83 10.20
N ARG A 80 14.31 7.57 9.46
CA ARG A 80 14.24 7.86 8.02
C ARG A 80 14.32 9.36 7.73
N PHE A 81 13.66 10.19 8.54
CA PHE A 81 13.72 11.64 8.38
C PHE A 81 15.15 12.15 8.60
N GLU A 82 15.76 11.78 9.72
CA GLU A 82 17.14 12.13 10.06
C GLU A 82 18.11 11.68 8.97
N LYS A 83 17.99 10.43 8.49
CA LYS A 83 18.86 9.92 7.44
C LYS A 83 18.72 10.71 6.13
N ARG A 84 17.51 11.13 5.77
CA ARG A 84 17.30 11.97 4.58
C ARG A 84 17.86 13.37 4.77
N HIS A 85 17.70 13.95 5.96
CA HIS A 85 18.29 15.23 6.31
C HIS A 85 19.82 15.16 6.18
N ASP A 86 20.47 14.16 6.77
CA ASP A 86 21.92 13.98 6.66
C ASP A 86 22.38 13.88 5.19
N LEU A 87 21.69 13.06 4.38
CA LEU A 87 22.00 12.93 2.96
C LEU A 87 21.81 14.24 2.18
N LEU A 88 20.80 15.03 2.55
CA LEU A 88 20.57 16.35 1.97
C LEU A 88 21.71 17.30 2.32
N ILE A 89 22.15 17.31 3.58
CA ILE A 89 23.26 18.13 4.06
C ILE A 89 24.58 17.71 3.39
N GLU A 90 24.85 16.42 3.28
CA GLU A 90 26.03 15.91 2.57
C GLU A 90 26.05 16.35 1.11
N HIS A 91 24.92 16.22 0.41
CA HIS A 91 24.80 16.64 -0.98
C HIS A 91 24.94 18.16 -1.15
N ALA A 92 24.35 18.95 -0.24
CA ALA A 92 24.52 20.40 -0.22
C ALA A 92 26.00 20.80 -0.03
N LYS A 93 26.70 20.17 0.93
CA LYS A 93 28.13 20.40 1.17
C LYS A 93 28.99 20.04 -0.05
N GLN A 94 28.67 18.95 -0.76
CA GLN A 94 29.34 18.58 -2.01
C GLN A 94 29.19 19.64 -3.11
N LEU A 95 28.09 20.38 -3.09
CA LEU A 95 27.81 21.49 -4.00
C LEU A 95 28.31 22.85 -3.48
N GLY A 96 28.96 22.88 -2.30
CA GLY A 96 29.46 24.11 -1.69
C GLY A 96 28.38 25.01 -1.10
N ILE A 97 27.18 24.46 -0.83
CA ILE A 97 26.08 25.19 -0.19
C ILE A 97 26.29 25.17 1.33
N ASP A 98 26.20 26.35 1.95
CA ASP A 98 26.11 26.46 3.41
C ASP A 98 24.72 26.01 3.88
N THR A 99 24.69 25.20 4.93
CA THR A 99 23.49 24.53 5.46
C THR A 99 23.14 24.99 6.87
N GLU A 100 24.01 25.77 7.53
CA GLU A 100 23.80 26.17 8.91
C GLU A 100 22.57 27.08 9.05
N GLY A 101 21.66 26.73 9.95
CA GLY A 101 20.44 27.48 10.22
C GLY A 101 19.35 27.42 9.13
N LYS A 102 19.57 26.69 8.03
CA LYS A 102 18.59 26.55 6.94
C LYS A 102 17.65 25.36 7.17
N LYS A 103 16.44 25.47 6.66
CA LYS A 103 15.49 24.35 6.57
C LYS A 103 15.77 23.48 5.34
N ASP A 104 15.32 22.23 5.39
CA ASP A 104 15.47 21.28 4.29
C ASP A 104 14.94 21.84 2.96
N GLU A 105 13.81 22.56 2.99
CA GLU A 105 13.22 23.14 1.78
C GLU A 105 14.13 24.19 1.14
N GLU A 106 14.82 25.00 1.95
CA GLU A 106 15.74 26.03 1.46
C GLU A 106 16.97 25.38 0.81
N ILE A 107 17.51 24.35 1.45
CA ILE A 107 18.64 23.58 0.93
C ILE A 107 18.27 22.90 -0.38
N ILE A 108 17.10 22.26 -0.47
CA ILE A 108 16.60 21.63 -1.69
C ILE A 108 16.46 22.65 -2.83
N LEU A 109 15.94 23.85 -2.53
CA LEU A 109 15.81 24.91 -3.52
C LEU A 109 17.17 25.38 -4.05
N GLU A 110 18.16 25.56 -3.18
CA GLU A 110 19.52 25.96 -3.57
C GLU A 110 20.21 24.88 -4.42
N ILE A 111 20.11 23.61 -4.01
CA ILE A 111 20.60 22.48 -4.82
C ILE A 111 19.96 22.51 -6.21
N GLY A 112 18.63 22.69 -6.28
CA GLY A 112 17.90 22.75 -7.56
C GLY A 112 18.37 23.90 -8.46
N LYS A 113 18.69 25.07 -7.91
CA LYS A 113 19.25 26.20 -8.68
C LYS A 113 20.61 25.86 -9.28
N ILE A 114 21.50 25.25 -8.49
CA ILE A 114 22.83 24.83 -8.95
C ILE A 114 22.73 23.74 -10.03
N GLN A 115 21.93 22.70 -9.79
CA GLN A 115 21.82 21.56 -10.70
C GLN A 115 21.14 21.89 -12.03
N HIS A 116 20.19 22.84 -12.03
CA HIS A 116 19.41 23.20 -13.21
C HIS A 116 19.79 24.55 -13.83
N GLY A 117 20.80 25.25 -13.29
CA GLY A 117 21.36 26.46 -13.86
C GLY A 117 20.38 27.63 -14.01
N LYS A 118 19.48 27.82 -13.03
CA LYS A 118 18.53 28.95 -12.99
C LYS A 118 18.90 29.97 -11.91
#